data_AF-A0A7W0TJL7-F1
#
_entry.id   AF-A0A7W0TJL7-F1
#
_cell.length_a   1.000
_cell.length_b   1.000
_cell.length_c   1.000
_cell.angle_alpha   90.00
_cell.angle_beta   90.00
_cell.angle_gamma   90.00
#
_symmetry.space_group_name_H-M   'P 1'
#
loop_
_entity.id
_entity.type
_entity.pdbx_description
1 polymer ?
#
loop_
_entity_poly.entity_id
_entity_poly.type
_entity_poly.pdbx_seq_one_letter_code
_entity_poly.pdbx_strand_id
1 'polypeptide(L)'
;MVSAARIVIAAGGTAGHVVPAIAVADALRAEGAQVSFVGGQRAEAELVPAAGYPLDPIRVEGISRTHPGKALRALAKAALALRGARRILRE
;
A
#
# COMPACT_ATOMS: atom_id res chain seq x y z
N MET A 1 2.47 27.29 -11.30
CA MET A 1 1.69 26.39 -10.44
C MET A 1 2.51 25.13 -10.25
N VAL A 2 3.10 24.90 -9.08
CA VAL A 2 3.70 23.60 -8.77
C VAL A 2 2.53 22.65 -8.57
N SER A 3 2.39 21.65 -9.43
CA SER A 3 1.38 20.61 -9.23
C SER A 3 1.60 19.98 -7.86
N ALA A 4 0.56 19.87 -7.04
CA ALA A 4 0.63 19.15 -5.77
C ALA A 4 1.24 17.76 -6.01
N ALA A 5 2.28 17.41 -5.26
CA ALA A 5 2.93 16.12 -5.40
C ALA A 5 1.94 15.02 -5.03
N ARG A 6 1.76 14.01 -5.89
CA ARG A 6 0.98 12.82 -5.57
C ARG A 6 1.89 11.73 -5.07
N ILE A 7 1.64 11.25 -3.87
CA ILE A 7 2.47 10.28 -3.16
C ILE A 7 1.62 9.07 -2.80
N VAL A 8 2.11 7.89 -3.16
CA VAL A 8 1.50 6.62 -2.77
C VAL A 8 2.42 5.92 -1.78
N ILE A 9 1.93 5.67 -0.57
CA ILE A 9 2.68 5.02 0.50
C ILE A 9 2.32 3.53 0.55
N ALA A 10 3.31 2.66 0.36
CA ALA A 10 3.15 1.23 0.57
C ALA A 10 3.49 0.88 2.03
N ALA A 11 2.45 0.62 2.84
CA ALA A 11 2.60 0.21 4.23
C ALA A 11 1.53 -0.81 4.60
N GLY A 12 1.88 -1.82 5.39
CA GLY A 12 0.93 -2.83 5.82
C GLY A 12 1.56 -3.91 6.69
N GLY A 13 0.74 -4.89 7.09
CA GLY A 13 1.20 -6.02 7.89
C GLY A 13 0.79 -5.92 9.35
N THR A 14 1.29 -4.90 10.07
CA THR A 14 1.04 -4.67 11.50
C THR A 14 0.91 -3.18 11.81
N ALA A 15 0.24 -2.84 12.92
CA ALA A 15 0.07 -1.45 13.37
C ALA A 15 1.42 -0.71 13.53
N GLY A 16 2.49 -1.41 13.95
CA GLY A 16 3.82 -0.81 14.14
C GLY A 16 4.48 -0.24 12.88
N HIS A 17 4.01 -0.63 11.68
CA HIS A 17 4.46 -0.04 10.41
C HIS A 17 3.44 0.97 9.87
N VAL A 18 2.15 0.71 10.09
CA VAL A 18 1.07 1.55 9.56
C VAL A 18 1.01 2.90 10.28
N VAL A 19 1.14 2.93 11.60
CA VAL A 19 1.06 4.19 12.38
C VAL A 19 2.20 5.17 12.03
N PRO A 20 3.49 4.76 11.95
CA PRO A 20 4.54 5.65 11.47
C PRO A 20 4.33 6.13 10.03
N ALA A 21 3.79 5.26 9.16
CA ALA A 21 3.50 5.64 7.78
C ALA A 21 2.38 6.70 7.69
N ILE A 22 1.38 6.63 8.56
CA ILE A 22 0.34 7.68 8.70
C ILE A 22 0.97 9.00 9.19
N ALA A 23 1.88 8.96 10.16
CA ALA A 23 2.56 10.18 10.63
C ALA A 23 3.37 10.86 9.50
N VAL A 24 4.03 10.07 8.64
CA VAL A 24 4.70 10.59 7.44
C VAL A 24 3.69 11.16 6.44
N ALA A 25 2.56 10.49 6.23
CA ALA A 25 1.48 10.99 5.37
C ALA A 25 0.94 12.34 5.85
N ASP A 26 0.77 12.52 7.17
CA ASP A 26 0.31 13.77 7.76
C ASP A 26 1.28 14.91 7.51
N ALA A 27 2.59 14.67 7.67
CA ALA A 27 3.62 15.66 7.36
C ALA A 27 3.59 16.06 5.87
N LEU A 28 3.52 15.09 4.96
CA LEU A 28 3.44 15.33 3.53
C LEU A 28 2.16 16.08 3.12
N ARG A 29 1.03 15.73 3.72
CA ARG A 29 -0.25 16.42 3.49
C ARG A 29 -0.19 17.87 3.98
N ALA A 30 0.47 18.13 5.11
CA ALA A 30 0.67 19.50 5.61
C ALA A 30 1.55 20.36 4.66
N GLU A 31 2.45 19.72 3.92
CA GLU A 31 3.24 20.36 2.85
C GLU A 31 2.46 20.50 1.52
N GLY A 32 1.19 20.09 1.48
CA GLY A 32 0.31 20.22 0.33
C GLY A 32 0.34 19.03 -0.65
N ALA A 33 0.94 17.91 -0.27
CA ALA A 33 0.90 16.70 -1.08
C ALA A 33 -0.47 15.98 -1.01
N GLN A 34 -0.84 15.32 -2.10
CA GLN A 34 -1.94 14.36 -2.11
C GLN A 34 -1.39 12.97 -1.81
N VAL A 35 -1.82 12.39 -0.68
CA VAL A 35 -1.31 11.10 -0.21
C VAL A 35 -2.40 10.03 -0.26
N SER A 36 -2.06 8.88 -0.84
CA SER A 36 -2.85 7.65 -0.73
C SER A 36 -1.98 6.49 -0.28
N PHE A 37 -2.61 5.41 0.18
CA PHE A 37 -1.92 4.22 0.63
C PHE A 37 -2.23 3.04 -0.29
N VAL A 38 -1.28 2.11 -0.36
CA VAL A 38 -1.46 0.81 -0.99
C VAL A 38 -1.04 -0.28 0.00
N GLY A 39 -1.90 -1.28 0.20
CA GLY A 39 -1.70 -2.24 1.27
C GLY A 39 -2.59 -3.47 1.18
N GLY A 40 -2.46 -4.37 2.15
CA GLY A 40 -3.29 -5.57 2.27
C GLY A 40 -4.58 -5.32 3.05
N GLN A 41 -5.15 -6.38 3.61
CA GLN A 41 -6.37 -6.35 4.42
C GLN A 41 -6.12 -6.59 5.91
N ARG A 42 -4.97 -6.13 6.44
CA ARG A 42 -4.62 -6.27 7.86
C ARG A 42 -4.89 -4.95 8.59
N ALA A 43 -3.98 -4.55 9.50
CA ALA A 43 -4.11 -3.34 10.30
C ALA A 43 -4.31 -2.08 9.42
N GLU A 44 -3.70 -2.05 8.24
CA GLU A 44 -3.86 -0.96 7.27
C GLU A 44 -5.30 -0.74 6.83
N ALA A 45 -6.14 -1.79 6.75
CA ALA A 45 -7.51 -1.70 6.25
C ALA A 45 -8.44 -0.90 7.18
N GLU A 46 -8.09 -0.80 8.45
CA GLU A 46 -8.83 -0.05 9.46
C GLU A 46 -8.14 1.29 9.77
N LEU A 47 -6.84 1.25 10.06
CA LEU A 47 -6.10 2.42 10.55
C LEU A 47 -5.94 3.51 9.48
N VAL A 48 -5.74 3.14 8.20
CA VAL A 48 -5.52 4.12 7.14
C VAL A 48 -6.81 4.90 6.83
N PRO A 49 -7.96 4.25 6.59
CA PRO A 49 -9.22 4.98 6.41
C PRO A 49 -9.62 5.78 7.67
N ALA A 50 -9.38 5.25 8.87
CA ALA A 50 -9.65 5.96 10.12
C ALA A 50 -8.83 7.26 10.26
N ALA A 51 -7.62 7.30 9.71
CA ALA A 51 -6.78 8.50 9.65
C ALA A 51 -7.17 9.47 8.50
N GLY A 52 -8.19 9.12 7.69
CA GLY A 52 -8.70 9.96 6.61
C GLY A 52 -7.93 9.84 5.30
N TYR A 53 -7.18 8.74 5.09
CA TYR A 53 -6.46 8.49 3.85
C TYR A 53 -7.14 7.42 2.99
N PRO A 54 -7.12 7.54 1.65
CA PRO A 54 -7.54 6.46 0.76
C PRO A 54 -6.60 5.25 0.87
N LEU A 55 -7.17 4.05 0.82
CA LEU A 55 -6.41 2.79 0.77
C LEU A 55 -6.79 1.98 -0.45
N ASP A 56 -5.82 1.74 -1.33
CA ASP A 56 -5.94 0.84 -2.46
C ASP A 56 -5.49 -0.58 -2.06
N PRO A 57 -6.41 -1.57 -2.05
CA PRO A 57 -6.06 -2.92 -1.63
C PRO A 57 -5.29 -3.67 -2.74
N ILE A 58 -4.16 -4.27 -2.37
CA ILE A 58 -3.41 -5.21 -3.20
C ILE A 58 -3.33 -6.58 -2.52
N ARG A 59 -3.49 -7.64 -3.31
CA ARG A 59 -3.39 -9.02 -2.81
C ARG A 59 -2.03 -9.60 -3.14
N VAL A 60 -1.17 -9.65 -2.14
CA VAL A 60 0.13 -10.32 -2.20
C VAL A 60 0.20 -11.42 -1.14
N GLU A 61 1.02 -12.44 -1.39
CA GLU A 61 1.23 -13.56 -0.47
C GLU A 61 2.73 -13.80 -0.33
N GLY A 62 3.18 -14.24 0.85
CA GLY A 62 4.58 -14.60 1.07
C GLY A 62 5.02 -15.78 0.20
N ILE A 63 6.24 -15.72 -0.33
CA ILE A 63 6.80 -16.81 -1.13
C ILE A 63 7.23 -17.93 -0.19
N SER A 64 6.59 -19.10 -0.31
CA SER A 64 6.97 -20.28 0.47
C SER A 64 8.28 -20.87 -0.06
N ARG A 65 9.27 -21.03 0.81
CA ARG A 65 10.57 -21.65 0.45
C ARG A 65 10.53 -23.18 0.38
N THR A 66 9.51 -23.80 0.96
CA THR A 66 9.41 -25.26 1.11
C THR A 66 8.36 -25.89 0.21
N HIS A 67 7.40 -25.12 -0.29
CA HIS A 67 6.27 -25.64 -1.09
C HIS A 67 6.24 -24.97 -2.47
N PRO A 68 6.72 -25.62 -3.54
CA PRO A 68 6.85 -25.01 -4.86
C PRO A 68 5.50 -24.58 -5.45
N GLY A 69 4.42 -25.32 -5.20
CA GLY A 69 3.07 -24.92 -5.63
C GLY A 69 2.59 -23.62 -4.97
N LYS A 70 2.89 -23.42 -3.68
CA LYS A 70 2.58 -22.16 -2.97
C LYS A 70 3.46 -21.02 -3.47
N ALA A 71 4.73 -21.28 -3.76
CA ALA A 71 5.64 -20.30 -4.35
C ALA A 71 5.14 -19.82 -5.72
N LEU A 72 4.72 -20.74 -6.60
CA LEU A 72 4.18 -20.39 -7.92
C LEU A 72 2.90 -19.56 -7.80
N ARG A 73 2.01 -19.90 -6.86
CA ARG A 73 0.81 -19.11 -6.57
C ARG A 73 1.15 -17.71 -6.08
N ALA A 74 2.13 -17.58 -5.18
CA ALA A 74 2.59 -16.29 -4.67
C ALA A 74 3.16 -15.41 -5.80
N LEU A 75 3.95 -16.01 -6.71
CA LEU A 75 4.46 -15.32 -7.90
C LEU A 75 3.34 -14.87 -8.85
N ALA A 76 2.34 -15.73 -9.10
CA ALA A 76 1.18 -15.36 -9.92
C ALA A 76 0.39 -14.19 -9.31
N LYS A 77 0.16 -14.21 -7.98
CA LYS A 77 -0.46 -13.10 -7.26
C LYS A 77 0.37 -11.83 -7.34
N ALA A 78 1.69 -11.92 -7.17
CA ALA A 78 2.59 -10.79 -7.31
C ALA A 78 2.54 -10.17 -8.71
N ALA A 79 2.52 -11.00 -9.77
CA ALA A 79 2.39 -10.51 -11.15
C ALA A 79 1.08 -9.75 -11.38
N LEU A 80 -0.04 -10.22 -10.80
CA LEU A 80 -1.32 -9.52 -10.84
C LEU A 80 -1.27 -8.22 -10.00
N ALA A 81 -0.65 -8.25 -8.82
CA ALA A 81 -0.48 -7.09 -7.96
C ALA A 81 0.35 -5.99 -8.64
N LEU A 82 1.39 -6.35 -9.42
CA LEU A 82 2.16 -5.38 -10.21
C LEU A 82 1.29 -4.66 -11.25
N ARG A 83 0.35 -5.36 -11.89
CA ARG A 83 -0.62 -4.73 -12.80
C ARG A 83 -1.56 -3.78 -12.05
N GLY A 84 -2.02 -4.19 -10.86
CA GLY A 84 -2.84 -3.35 -9.97
C GLY A 84 -2.10 -2.07 -9.54
N ALA A 85 -0.87 -2.21 -9.04
CA ALA A 85 -0.02 -1.10 -8.62
C ALA A 85 0.27 -0.12 -9.77
N ARG A 86 0.55 -0.64 -10.98
CA ARG A 86 0.75 0.21 -12.17
C ARG A 86 -0.48 1.05 -12.52
N ARG A 87 -1.68 0.54 -12.27
CA ARG A 87 -2.93 1.30 -12.47
C ARG A 87 -3.07 2.40 -11.42
N ILE A 88 -2.88 2.08 -10.15
CA ILE A 88 -2.93 3.04 -9.03
C ILE A 88 -1.94 4.21 -9.25
N LEU A 89 -0.74 3.93 -9.75
CA LEU A 89 0.29 4.93 -10.02
C LEU A 89 0.05 5.76 -11.30
N ARG A 90 -0.88 5.34 -12.17
CA ARG A 90 -1.19 6.01 -13.44
C ARG A 90 -2.47 6.83 -13.39
N GLU A 91 -3.36 6.49 -12.47
CA GLU A 91 -4.47 7.34 -12.07
C GLU A 91 -3.93 8.64 -11.48
#